data_AF-A0A9D2HZU8-F1
#
_entry.id   AF-A0A9D2HZU8-F1
#
_cell.length_a   1.000
_cell.length_b   1.000
_cell.length_c   1.000
_cell.angle_alpha   90.00
_cell.angle_beta   90.00
_cell.angle_gamma   90.00
#
_symmetry.space_group_name_H-M   'P 1'
#
loop_
_entity.id
_entity.type
_entity.pdbx_description
1 polymer ?
#
loop_
_entity_poly.entity_id
_entity_poly.type
_entity_poly.pdbx_seq_one_letter_code
_entity_poly.pdbx_strand_id
1 'polypeptide(L)'
;MDSLHFTMNQHVKGKHLSFEERVVIQTRLKDGCSIRAIARELSCSPSTISYEVKRGTVSLYHDKQQRYKADHGQNVYQINRRHCGRKSDFLKKADFISYVIKHFFEDGWSLDVCANRS
;
A
#
# COMPACT_ATOMS: atom_id res chain seq x y z
N MET A 1 -16.16 -22.12 -29.10
CA MET A 1 -14.86 -22.00 -28.41
C MET A 1 -15.09 -21.03 -27.28
N ASP A 2 -15.39 -21.57 -26.10
CA ASP A 2 -15.81 -20.77 -24.96
C ASP A 2 -14.60 -20.01 -24.43
N SER A 3 -14.63 -18.69 -24.61
CA SER A 3 -13.68 -17.81 -23.95
C SER A 3 -13.93 -17.94 -22.46
N LEU A 4 -13.10 -18.73 -21.79
CA LEU A 4 -12.99 -18.73 -20.34
C LEU A 4 -12.55 -17.32 -19.95
N HIS A 5 -13.52 -16.42 -19.77
CA HIS A 5 -13.37 -15.18 -19.04
C HIS A 5 -13.03 -15.58 -17.60
N PHE A 6 -11.77 -15.96 -17.36
CA PHE A 6 -11.21 -15.97 -16.03
C PHE A 6 -11.48 -14.57 -15.50
N THR A 7 -12.31 -14.46 -14.48
CA THR A 7 -12.66 -13.22 -13.79
C THR A 7 -11.40 -12.66 -13.14
N MET A 8 -10.46 -12.16 -13.95
CA MET A 8 -9.48 -11.19 -13.52
C MET A 8 -10.32 -9.99 -13.10
N ASN A 9 -10.47 -9.81 -11.79
CA ASN A 9 -11.05 -8.59 -11.24
C ASN A 9 -10.34 -7.42 -11.91
N GLN A 10 -11.06 -6.71 -12.79
CA GLN A 10 -10.48 -5.60 -13.53
C GLN A 10 -10.03 -4.55 -12.52
N HIS A 11 -8.85 -3.97 -12.77
CA HIS A 11 -8.34 -2.91 -11.91
C HIS A 11 -9.32 -1.73 -11.88
N VAL A 12 -9.79 -1.38 -10.69
CA VAL A 12 -10.67 -0.23 -10.52
C VAL A 12 -9.82 1.02 -10.36
N LYS A 13 -10.07 2.04 -11.19
CA LYS A 13 -9.36 3.33 -11.12
C LYS A 13 -9.39 3.88 -9.69
N GLY A 14 -8.21 4.29 -9.20
CA GLY A 14 -8.03 4.84 -7.85
C GLY A 14 -7.83 3.77 -6.77
N LYS A 15 -7.95 2.48 -7.09
CA LYS A 15 -7.47 1.42 -6.22
C LYS A 15 -5.97 1.22 -6.39
N HIS A 16 -5.36 0.68 -5.33
CA HIS A 16 -3.97 0.24 -5.39
C HIS A 16 -3.90 -1.16 -5.99
N LEU A 17 -2.75 -1.46 -6.61
CA LEU A 17 -2.51 -2.81 -7.11
C LEU A 17 -2.69 -3.83 -5.98
N SER A 18 -3.49 -4.85 -6.23
CA SER A 18 -3.63 -6.01 -5.34
C SER A 18 -2.40 -6.92 -5.45
N PHE A 19 -2.30 -7.91 -4.57
CA PHE A 19 -1.22 -8.88 -4.66
C PHE A 19 -1.36 -9.76 -5.91
N GLU A 20 -2.59 -10.15 -6.24
CA GLU A 20 -2.93 -10.94 -7.43
C GLU A 20 -2.51 -10.20 -8.71
N GLU A 21 -2.82 -8.91 -8.82
CA GLU A 21 -2.40 -8.08 -9.95
C GLU A 21 -0.87 -8.01 -10.07
N ARG A 22 -0.14 -7.94 -8.94
CA ARG A 22 1.33 -8.01 -8.94
C ARG A 22 1.86 -9.37 -9.42
N VAL A 23 1.20 -10.47 -9.05
CA VAL A 23 1.54 -11.81 -9.53
C VAL A 23 1.33 -11.90 -11.05
N VAL A 24 0.25 -11.32 -11.58
CA VAL A 24 0.02 -11.22 -13.04
C VAL A 24 1.14 -10.44 -13.72
N ILE A 25 1.54 -9.27 -13.19
CA ILE A 25 2.68 -8.49 -13.71
C ILE A 25 3.94 -9.36 -13.75
N GLN A 26 4.24 -10.08 -12.67
CA GLN A 26 5.42 -10.95 -12.62
C GLN A 26 5.38 -12.05 -13.68
N THR A 27 4.24 -12.73 -13.86
CA THR A 27 4.09 -13.80 -14.84
C THR A 27 4.24 -13.25 -16.26
N ARG A 28 3.53 -12.16 -16.59
CA ARG A 28 3.58 -11.57 -17.93
C ARG A 28 4.95 -11.01 -18.31
N LEU A 29 5.70 -10.48 -17.34
CA LEU A 29 7.09 -10.08 -17.59
C LEU A 29 7.98 -11.29 -17.90
N LYS A 30 7.75 -12.44 -17.26
CA LYS A 30 8.47 -13.68 -17.60
C LYS A 30 8.10 -14.18 -19.00
N ASP A 31 6.86 -13.99 -19.42
CA ASP A 31 6.38 -14.30 -20.77
C ASP A 31 6.90 -13.32 -21.85
N GLY A 32 7.70 -12.31 -21.47
CA GLY A 32 8.23 -11.31 -22.40
C GLY A 32 7.21 -10.25 -22.84
N CYS A 33 6.07 -10.14 -22.17
CA CYS A 33 5.07 -9.14 -22.51
C CYS A 33 5.57 -7.71 -22.21
N SER A 34 5.25 -6.77 -23.10
CA SER A 34 5.57 -5.36 -22.87
C SER A 34 4.73 -4.74 -21.75
N ILE A 35 5.25 -3.73 -21.07
CA ILE A 35 4.55 -2.96 -20.02
C ILE A 35 3.17 -2.48 -20.50
N ARG A 36 3.06 -2.04 -21.76
CA ARG A 36 1.80 -1.58 -22.35
C ARG A 36 0.79 -2.71 -22.56
N ALA A 37 1.25 -3.92 -22.88
CA ALA A 37 0.38 -5.08 -23.00
C ALA A 37 -0.19 -5.49 -21.64
N ILE A 38 0.68 -5.56 -20.63
CA ILE A 38 0.30 -5.86 -19.24
C ILE A 38 -0.70 -4.82 -18.70
N ALA A 39 -0.45 -3.55 -18.98
CA ALA A 39 -1.34 -2.47 -18.56
C ALA A 39 -2.75 -2.58 -19.16
N ARG A 40 -2.86 -2.98 -20.44
CA ARG A 40 -4.14 -3.23 -21.10
C ARG A 40 -4.88 -4.42 -20.49
N GLU A 41 -4.17 -5.52 -20.21
CA GLU A 41 -4.74 -6.70 -19.55
C GLU A 41 -5.29 -6.36 -18.16
N LEU A 42 -4.51 -5.62 -17.37
CA LEU A 42 -4.90 -5.20 -16.03
C LEU A 42 -5.81 -3.97 -16.03
N SER A 43 -6.20 -3.41 -17.18
CA SER A 43 -7.07 -2.21 -17.24
C SER A 43 -6.52 -0.99 -16.46
N CYS A 44 -5.19 -0.83 -16.40
CA CYS A 44 -4.53 0.27 -15.68
C CYS A 44 -3.60 1.07 -16.60
N SER A 45 -3.04 2.19 -16.10
CA SER A 45 -2.12 2.98 -16.92
C SER A 45 -0.75 2.29 -17.06
N PRO A 46 -0.08 2.41 -18.22
CA PRO A 46 1.29 1.88 -18.40
C PRO A 46 2.28 2.44 -17.38
N SER A 47 2.06 3.67 -16.92
CA SER A 47 2.86 4.29 -15.85
C SER A 47 2.73 3.54 -14.53
N THR A 48 1.54 3.09 -14.14
CA THR A 48 1.32 2.32 -12.91
C THR A 48 2.15 1.03 -12.92
N ILE A 49 2.12 0.29 -14.03
CA ILE A 49 2.94 -0.91 -14.20
C ILE A 49 4.43 -0.54 -14.16
N SER A 50 4.86 0.49 -14.87
CA SER A 50 6.26 0.91 -14.88
C SER A 50 6.77 1.29 -13.48
N TYR A 51 5.98 2.01 -12.69
CA TYR A 51 6.35 2.38 -11.32
C TYR A 51 6.36 1.18 -10.38
N GLU A 52 5.40 0.27 -10.52
CA GLU A 52 5.38 -0.98 -9.77
C GLU A 52 6.63 -1.82 -10.07
N VAL A 53 6.94 -2.04 -11.35
CA VAL A 53 8.10 -2.82 -11.78
C VAL A 53 9.40 -2.19 -11.26
N LYS A 54 9.56 -0.86 -11.41
CA LYS A 54 10.74 -0.16 -10.89
C LYS A 54 10.91 -0.35 -9.38
N ARG A 55 9.82 -0.33 -8.61
CA ARG A 55 9.84 -0.50 -7.15
C ARG A 55 10.07 -1.95 -6.71
N GLY A 56 9.54 -2.92 -7.45
CA GLY A 56 9.62 -4.34 -7.11
C GLY A 56 10.76 -5.12 -7.80
N THR A 57 11.61 -4.44 -8.57
CA THR A 57 12.77 -5.07 -9.22
C THR A 57 13.91 -5.23 -8.22
N VAL A 58 14.43 -6.44 -8.12
CA VAL A 58 15.52 -6.81 -7.22
C VAL A 58 16.73 -7.23 -8.04
N SER A 59 17.92 -6.85 -7.57
CA SER A 59 19.17 -7.28 -8.14
C SER A 59 19.57 -8.67 -7.64
N LEU A 60 20.03 -9.51 -8.55
CA LEU A 60 20.41 -10.90 -8.34
C LEU A 60 21.85 -11.09 -8.82
N TYR A 61 22.53 -12.08 -8.22
CA TYR A 61 23.89 -12.50 -8.61
C TYR A 61 24.91 -11.35 -8.60
N HIS A 62 24.96 -10.57 -7.53
CA HIS A 62 25.83 -9.37 -7.42
C HIS A 62 25.56 -8.38 -8.57
N ASP A 63 24.30 -7.94 -8.69
CA ASP A 63 23.84 -6.94 -9.65
C ASP A 63 23.94 -7.30 -11.14
N LYS A 64 24.35 -8.53 -11.47
CA LYS A 64 24.42 -9.01 -12.86
C LYS A 64 23.06 -9.19 -13.51
N GLN A 65 22.01 -9.39 -12.72
CA GLN A 65 20.67 -9.60 -13.25
C GLN A 65 19.64 -8.85 -12.42
N GLN A 66 18.69 -8.21 -13.09
CA GLN A 66 17.56 -7.54 -12.45
C GLN A 66 16.30 -8.32 -12.72
N ARG A 67 15.50 -8.60 -11.69
CA ARG A 67 14.25 -9.34 -11.83
C ARG A 67 13.16 -8.76 -10.94
N TYR A 68 11.99 -8.50 -11.54
CA TYR A 68 10.80 -8.15 -10.79
C TYR A 68 10.30 -9.33 -9.95
N LYS A 69 9.99 -9.06 -8.67
CA LYS A 69 9.36 -10.01 -7.75
C LYS A 69 8.11 -9.38 -7.13
N ALA A 70 6.96 -10.01 -7.31
CA ALA A 70 5.67 -9.57 -6.78
C ALA A 70 5.69 -9.44 -5.25
N ASP A 71 6.26 -10.43 -4.55
CA ASP A 71 6.42 -10.41 -3.09
C ASP A 71 7.24 -9.21 -2.61
N HIS A 72 8.32 -8.89 -3.33
CA HIS A 72 9.14 -7.73 -3.00
C HIS A 72 8.39 -6.42 -3.25
N GLY A 73 7.72 -6.29 -4.40
CA GLY A 73 6.87 -5.13 -4.71
C GLY A 73 5.78 -4.92 -3.66
N GLN A 74 5.14 -6.00 -3.20
CA GLN A 74 4.15 -5.98 -2.13
C GLN A 74 4.76 -5.50 -0.80
N ASN A 75 5.90 -6.04 -0.40
CA ASN A 75 6.58 -5.65 0.84
C ASN A 75 7.00 -4.18 0.82
N VAL A 76 7.63 -3.71 -0.27
CA VAL A 76 8.00 -2.30 -0.44
C VAL A 76 6.77 -1.41 -0.38
N TYR A 77 5.67 -1.80 -1.04
CA TYR A 77 4.41 -1.07 -0.95
C TYR A 77 3.89 -0.99 0.49
N GLN A 78 3.86 -2.10 1.24
CA GLN A 78 3.38 -2.13 2.62
C GLN A 78 4.24 -1.28 3.56
N ILE A 79 5.57 -1.34 3.43
CA ILE A 79 6.49 -0.51 4.22
C ILE A 79 6.21 0.97 3.96
N ASN A 80 6.16 1.37 2.69
CA ASN A 80 5.86 2.76 2.33
C ASN A 80 4.46 3.19 2.82
N ARG A 81 3.47 2.30 2.75
CA ARG A 81 2.11 2.54 3.23
C ARG A 81 2.08 2.80 4.73
N ARG A 82 2.89 2.09 5.52
CA ARG A 82 3.05 2.32 6.97
C ARG A 82 3.62 3.69 7.28
N HIS A 83 4.40 4.29 6.38
CA HIS A 83 4.91 5.65 6.54
C HIS A 83 3.91 6.73 6.12
N CYS A 84 2.91 6.41 5.30
CA CYS A 84 1.83 7.32 4.97
C CYS A 84 0.92 7.63 6.19
N GLY A 85 0.12 8.69 6.05
CA GLY A 85 -0.91 9.07 7.03
C GLY A 85 -0.38 9.83 8.25
N ARG A 86 -1.31 10.41 9.01
CA ARG A 86 -1.01 11.15 10.24
C ARG A 86 -0.44 10.20 11.29
N LYS A 87 0.74 10.52 11.83
CA LYS A 87 1.33 9.76 12.95
C LYS A 87 0.66 10.18 14.25
N SER A 88 0.42 9.21 15.12
CA SER A 88 -0.12 9.50 16.44
C SER A 88 0.93 10.24 17.27
N ASP A 89 0.61 11.45 17.72
CA ASP A 89 1.40 12.18 18.72
C ASP A 89 1.08 11.69 20.14
N PHE A 90 0.59 10.45 20.30
CA PHE A 90 0.08 9.92 21.56
C PHE A 90 1.09 10.06 22.69
N LEU A 91 2.35 9.65 22.47
CA LEU A 91 3.42 9.76 23.47
C LEU A 91 3.70 11.21 23.87
N LYS A 92 3.66 12.15 22.92
CA LYS A 92 3.86 13.58 23.22
C LYS A 92 2.71 14.16 24.03
N LYS A 93 1.54 13.53 23.97
CA LYS A 93 0.30 13.98 24.63
C LYS A 93 -0.11 13.04 25.76
N ALA A 94 0.75 12.14 26.20
CA ALA A 94 0.41 11.10 27.17
C ALA A 94 -0.01 11.70 28.51
N ASP A 95 0.67 12.76 28.95
CA ASP A 95 0.36 13.46 30.20
C ASP A 95 -1.01 14.13 30.14
N PHE A 96 -1.31 14.81 29.03
CA PHE A 96 -2.62 15.40 28.79
C PHE A 96 -3.73 14.34 28.71
N ILE A 97 -3.48 13.21 28.04
CA ILE A 97 -4.45 12.11 27.96
C ILE A 97 -4.70 11.51 29.36
N SER A 98 -3.66 11.34 30.17
CA SER A 98 -3.77 10.86 31.55
C SER A 98 -4.57 11.84 32.41
N TYR A 99 -4.32 13.14 32.26
CA TYR A 99 -5.08 14.22 32.90
C TYR A 99 -6.57 14.14 32.53
N VAL A 100 -6.89 14.05 31.24
CA VAL A 100 -8.27 13.96 30.76
C VAL A 100 -8.95 12.72 31.33
N ILE A 101 -8.31 11.54 31.29
CA ILE A 101 -8.87 10.29 31.82
C ILE A 101 -9.19 10.44 33.31
N LYS A 102 -8.26 10.96 34.10
CA LYS A 102 -8.44 11.15 35.54
C LYS A 102 -9.66 12.02 35.84
N HIS A 103 -9.71 13.24 35.30
CA HIS A 103 -10.77 14.20 35.60
C HIS A 103 -12.12 13.83 34.99
N PHE A 104 -12.12 13.08 33.88
CA PHE A 104 -13.35 12.56 33.28
C PHE A 104 -14.02 11.52 34.18
N PHE A 105 -13.25 10.58 34.75
CA PHE A 105 -13.78 9.50 35.58
C PHE A 105 -13.95 9.86 37.05
N GLU A 106 -13.03 10.64 37.63
CA GLU A 106 -13.05 10.98 39.06
C GLU A 106 -13.95 12.20 39.34
N ASP A 107 -13.89 13.24 38.51
CA ASP A 107 -14.57 14.51 38.75
C ASP A 107 -15.82 14.73 37.88
N GLY A 108 -16.11 13.79 36.96
CA GLY A 108 -17.27 13.86 36.06
C GLY A 108 -17.21 15.02 35.06
N TRP A 109 -16.02 15.51 34.73
CA TRP A 109 -15.86 16.64 33.80
C TRP A 109 -16.19 16.26 32.36
N SER A 110 -16.75 17.21 31.61
CA SER A 110 -16.89 17.06 30.16
C SER A 110 -15.53 17.27 29.48
N LEU A 111 -15.36 16.66 28.29
CA LEU A 111 -14.12 16.79 27.51
C LEU A 111 -13.78 18.24 27.15
N ASP A 112 -14.80 19.08 26.93
CA ASP A 112 -14.61 20.51 26.65
C ASP A 112 -14.04 21.27 27.85
N VAL A 113 -14.40 20.87 29.08
CA VAL A 113 -13.82 21.44 30.30
C VAL A 113 -12.36 21.02 30.43
N CYS A 114 -12.02 19.77 30.13
CA CYS A 114 -10.63 19.29 30.16
C CYS A 114 -9.76 19.96 29.08
N ALA A 115 -10.33 20.28 27.91
CA ALA A 115 -9.60 20.92 26.81
C ALA A 115 -9.34 22.42 27.03
N ASN A 116 -10.23 23.12 27.75
CA ASN A 116 -10.12 24.56 28.02
C ASN A 116 -9.33 24.90 29.30
N ARG A 117 -8.79 23.88 29.99
CA ARG A 117 -8.02 24.02 31.23
C ARG A 117 -6.55 23.59 31.11
N SER A 118 -6.08 23.30 29.89
CA SER A 118 -4.70 22.88 29.61
C SER A 118 -3.71 24.04 29.67
#